data_AF-A0A954U5T1-F1
#
_entry.id   AF-A0A954U5T1-F1
#
_cell.length_a   1.000
_cell.length_b   1.000
_cell.length_c   1.000
_cell.angle_alpha   90.00
_cell.angle_beta   90.00
_cell.angle_gamma   90.00
#
_symmetry.space_group_name_H-M   'P 1'
#
loop_
_entity.id
_entity.type
_entity.pdbx_description
1 polymer ?
#
loop_
_entity_poly.entity_id
_entity_poly.type
_entity_poly.pdbx_seq_one_letter_code
_entity_poly.pdbx_strand_id
1 'polypeptide(L)'
;YLQVEHVDESWTIDVLWTNPTSLKTKFTNCVVRDGYAYGLSDGILECVRLEDGQKQWKKGRYRQGQLLLVGEYLLITAESGELVLVQADPQGMKELDKLAVIGDVTWNTAALSGDRLLMRNAEEAACVLLPLRTLATENE
;
A
#
# COMPACT_ATOMS: atom_id res chain seq x y z
N TYR A 1 16.32 6.08 3.46
CA TYR A 1 15.51 7.29 3.21
C TYR A 1 16.47 8.45 3.03
N LEU A 2 16.25 9.29 2.04
CA LEU A 2 17.14 10.40 1.70
C LEU A 2 16.41 11.72 1.93
N GLN A 3 17.11 12.70 2.46
CA GLN A 3 16.69 14.10 2.39
C GLN A 3 17.36 14.71 1.17
N VAL A 4 16.57 15.37 0.32
CA VAL A 4 17.04 16.02 -0.90
C VAL A 4 16.60 17.47 -0.82
N GLU A 5 17.56 18.38 -0.85
CA GLU A 5 17.31 19.83 -0.79
C GLU A 5 17.95 20.53 -1.99
N HIS A 6 17.34 21.63 -2.42
CA HIS A 6 17.87 22.49 -3.46
C HIS A 6 18.31 23.80 -2.83
N VAL A 7 19.62 24.02 -2.73
CA VAL A 7 20.24 25.17 -2.07
C VAL A 7 21.22 25.81 -3.05
N ASP A 8 21.09 27.11 -3.28
CA ASP A 8 21.98 27.92 -4.14
C ASP A 8 22.24 27.29 -5.53
N GLU A 9 21.17 26.93 -6.25
CA GLU A 9 21.24 26.27 -7.57
C GLU A 9 21.92 24.88 -7.59
N SER A 10 22.12 24.29 -6.40
CA SER A 10 22.72 22.96 -6.24
C SER A 10 21.79 22.01 -5.48
N TRP A 11 21.92 20.71 -5.74
CA TRP A 11 21.21 19.67 -5.01
C TRP A 11 22.11 19.07 -3.94
N THR A 12 21.64 19.05 -2.69
CA THR A 12 22.26 18.32 -1.59
C THR A 12 21.45 17.07 -1.28
N ILE A 13 22.14 15.98 -0.92
CA ILE A 13 21.52 14.69 -0.63
C ILE A 13 22.13 14.15 0.67
N ASP A 14 21.31 14.01 1.70
CA ASP A 14 21.71 13.44 2.99
C ASP A 14 21.01 12.10 3.23
N VAL A 15 21.78 11.14 3.71
CA VAL A 15 21.24 9.84 4.12
C VAL A 15 20.72 9.97 5.55
N LEU A 16 19.40 10.04 5.73
CA LEU A 16 18.80 10.09 7.06
C LEU A 16 18.94 8.75 7.78
N TRP A 17 18.65 7.66 7.08
CA TRP A 17 18.84 6.30 7.58
C TRP A 17 18.82 5.28 6.45
N THR A 18 19.37 4.10 6.75
CA THR A 18 19.33 2.92 5.88
C THR A 18 18.85 1.71 6.67
N ASN A 19 17.91 0.95 6.09
CA ASN A 19 17.45 -0.33 6.64
C ASN A 19 17.34 -1.35 5.49
N PRO A 20 18.34 -2.24 5.33
CA PRO A 20 18.39 -3.16 4.19
C PRO A 20 17.43 -4.35 4.33
N THR A 21 16.75 -4.48 5.46
CA THR A 21 15.89 -5.65 5.77
C THR A 21 14.40 -5.37 5.63
N SER A 22 14.02 -4.10 5.57
CA SER A 22 12.61 -3.67 5.52
C SER A 22 12.27 -3.12 4.13
N LEU A 23 10.99 -3.13 3.79
CA LEU A 23 10.43 -2.62 2.53
C LEU A 23 11.15 -3.16 1.28
N LYS A 24 11.52 -4.45 1.32
CA LYS A 24 12.01 -5.22 0.16
C LYS A 24 10.88 -5.46 -0.85
N THR A 25 10.37 -4.38 -1.43
CA THR A 25 9.26 -4.45 -2.37
C THR A 25 9.73 -5.03 -3.70
N LYS A 26 8.98 -6.00 -4.20
CA LYS A 26 9.19 -6.64 -5.48
C LYS A 26 7.93 -6.38 -6.29
N PHE A 27 8.09 -5.74 -7.45
CA PHE A 27 6.99 -5.37 -8.36
C PHE A 27 5.92 -4.44 -7.79
N THR A 28 6.08 -3.89 -6.59
CA THR A 28 5.11 -2.97 -5.97
C THR A 28 5.80 -1.78 -5.30
N ASN A 29 5.01 -0.73 -5.06
CA ASN A 29 5.45 0.49 -4.39
C ASN A 29 5.09 0.46 -2.90
N CYS A 30 5.79 1.27 -2.11
CA CYS A 30 5.35 1.61 -0.76
C CYS A 30 4.36 2.78 -0.83
N VAL A 31 3.47 2.87 0.16
CA VAL A 31 2.61 4.03 0.40
C VAL A 31 2.98 4.64 1.75
N VAL A 32 2.77 5.96 1.89
CA VAL A 32 3.12 6.70 3.09
C VAL A 32 1.86 7.30 3.70
N ARG A 33 1.70 7.12 5.02
CA ARG A 33 0.63 7.74 5.80
C ARG A 33 1.13 8.09 7.20
N ASP A 34 0.89 9.32 7.63
CA ASP A 34 1.14 9.81 9.01
C ASP A 34 2.55 9.49 9.56
N GLY A 35 3.59 9.61 8.73
CA GLY A 35 4.97 9.32 9.14
C GLY A 35 5.36 7.83 9.11
N TYR A 36 4.52 6.96 8.58
CA TYR A 36 4.78 5.54 8.41
C TYR A 36 4.69 5.14 6.93
N ALA A 37 5.60 4.25 6.51
CA ALA A 37 5.56 3.61 5.21
C ALA A 37 5.01 2.19 5.35
N TYR A 38 4.12 1.83 4.41
CA TYR A 38 3.52 0.51 4.30
C TYR A 38 3.90 -0.08 2.94
N GLY A 39 4.28 -1.35 2.91
CA GLY A 39 4.69 -2.01 1.67
C GLY A 39 4.73 -3.53 1.80
N LEU A 40 4.72 -4.23 0.66
CA LEU A 40 4.90 -5.68 0.63
C LEU A 40 6.39 -6.03 0.59
N SER A 41 7.00 -6.26 1.75
CA SER A 41 8.39 -6.71 1.83
C SER A 41 8.49 -8.22 1.69
N ASP A 42 9.09 -8.68 0.60
CA ASP A 42 9.12 -10.10 0.21
C ASP A 42 7.73 -10.76 0.27
N GLY A 43 6.72 -9.98 -0.16
CA GLY A 43 5.33 -10.39 -0.23
C GLY A 43 4.60 -10.51 1.10
N ILE A 44 5.13 -9.90 2.16
CA ILE A 44 4.44 -9.75 3.45
C ILE A 44 4.24 -8.25 3.70
N LEU A 45 3.03 -7.85 4.08
CA LEU A 45 2.77 -6.45 4.43
C LEU A 45 3.59 -6.06 5.66
N GLU A 46 4.26 -4.93 5.55
CA GLU A 46 5.19 -4.40 6.54
C GLU A 46 4.94 -2.91 6.75
N CYS A 47 5.04 -2.47 8.01
CA CYS A 47 4.98 -1.07 8.40
C CYS A 47 6.33 -0.65 9.00
N VAL A 48 6.82 0.51 8.56
CA VAL A 48 8.08 1.11 8.98
C VAL A 48 7.85 2.57 9.35
N ARG A 49 8.37 3.01 10.49
CA ARG A 49 8.38 4.43 10.87
C ARG A 49 9.42 5.17 10.03
N LEU A 50 9.02 6.27 9.39
CA LEU A 50 9.88 7.01 8.48
C LEU A 50 10.92 7.88 9.20
N GLU A 51 10.68 8.24 10.45
CA GLU A 51 11.61 9.05 11.26
C GLU A 51 12.99 8.38 11.38
N ASP A 52 13.01 7.08 11.64
CA ASP A 52 14.24 6.33 11.98
C ASP A 52 14.39 4.99 11.26
N GLY A 53 13.44 4.63 10.39
CA GLY A 53 13.46 3.37 9.64
C GLY A 53 13.15 2.15 10.49
N GLN A 54 12.61 2.30 11.71
CA GLN A 54 12.25 1.18 12.56
C GLN A 54 10.98 0.47 12.04
N LYS A 55 11.11 -0.85 11.82
CA LYS A 55 9.98 -1.72 11.51
C LYS A 55 9.05 -1.81 12.71
N GLN A 56 7.80 -1.41 12.52
CA GLN A 56 6.75 -1.51 13.53
C GLN A 56 6.17 -2.92 13.57
N TRP A 57 5.85 -3.49 12.40
CA TRP A 57 5.33 -4.85 12.28
C TRP A 57 5.48 -5.38 10.85
N LYS A 58 5.37 -6.72 10.71
CA LYS A 58 5.37 -7.43 9.42
C LYS A 58 4.45 -8.65 9.50
N LYS A 59 3.30 -8.61 8.82
CA LYS A 59 2.25 -9.63 8.90
C LYS A 59 1.35 -9.59 7.66
N GLY A 60 0.67 -10.69 7.35
CA GLY A 60 -0.21 -10.78 6.18
C GLY A 60 0.58 -11.07 4.91
N ARG A 61 0.43 -12.27 4.34
CA ARG A 61 1.19 -12.73 3.17
C ARG A 61 0.34 -12.61 1.92
N TYR A 62 0.74 -11.69 1.05
CA TYR A 62 0.05 -11.36 -0.20
C TYR A 62 0.91 -11.61 -1.45
N ARG A 63 2.15 -12.10 -1.25
CA ARG A 63 3.13 -12.43 -2.30
C ARG A 63 3.40 -11.23 -3.21
N GLN A 64 3.55 -11.40 -4.52
CA GLN A 64 3.84 -10.30 -5.45
C GLN A 64 2.59 -9.47 -5.80
N GLY A 65 1.77 -9.17 -4.79
CA GLY A 65 0.59 -8.35 -4.92
C GLY A 65 0.90 -6.87 -5.10
N GLN A 66 -0.15 -6.05 -5.11
CA GLN A 66 -0.07 -4.59 -5.25
C GLN A 66 -0.77 -3.91 -4.08
N LEU A 67 -0.38 -2.67 -3.83
CA LEU A 67 -0.84 -1.89 -2.67
C LEU A 67 -1.29 -0.49 -3.11
N LEU A 68 -2.48 -0.10 -2.68
CA LEU A 68 -3.02 1.25 -2.83
C LEU A 68 -3.45 1.79 -1.47
N LEU A 69 -3.16 3.06 -1.20
CA LEU A 69 -3.67 3.78 -0.02
C LEU A 69 -4.90 4.58 -0.42
N VAL A 70 -6.01 4.38 0.30
CA VAL A 70 -7.28 5.09 0.11
C VAL A 70 -7.77 5.60 1.46
N GLY A 71 -7.55 6.88 1.73
CA GLY A 71 -7.82 7.47 3.04
C GLY A 71 -6.99 6.80 4.14
N GLU A 72 -7.66 6.12 5.05
CA GLU A 72 -7.07 5.37 6.17
C GLU A 72 -6.91 3.86 5.90
N TYR A 73 -7.21 3.41 4.68
CA TYR A 73 -7.21 2.00 4.31
C TYR A 73 -6.16 1.66 3.26
N LEU A 74 -5.60 0.47 3.40
CA LEU A 74 -4.77 -0.18 2.41
C LEU A 74 -5.65 -1.16 1.63
N LEU A 75 -5.76 -0.94 0.32
CA LEU A 75 -6.31 -1.92 -0.62
C LEU A 75 -5.16 -2.74 -1.17
N ILE A 76 -5.19 -4.03 -0.93
CA ILE A 76 -4.16 -4.98 -1.37
C ILE A 76 -4.77 -5.92 -2.39
N THR A 77 -4.21 -5.97 -3.59
CA THR A 77 -4.50 -7.04 -4.54
C THR A 77 -3.44 -8.11 -4.38
N ALA A 78 -3.78 -9.24 -3.78
CA ALA A 78 -2.86 -10.35 -3.58
C ALA A 78 -2.52 -11.05 -4.90
N GLU A 79 -1.38 -11.76 -4.95
CA GLU A 79 -0.98 -12.57 -6.10
C GLU A 79 -2.05 -13.59 -6.51
N SER A 80 -2.86 -14.07 -5.55
CA SER A 80 -3.97 -15.00 -5.77
C SER A 80 -5.19 -14.37 -6.46
N GLY A 81 -5.20 -13.05 -6.70
CA GLY A 81 -6.35 -12.33 -7.23
C GLY A 81 -7.40 -11.94 -6.18
N GLU A 82 -7.12 -12.16 -4.89
CA GLU A 82 -7.92 -11.64 -3.78
C GLU A 82 -7.70 -10.12 -3.62
N LEU A 83 -8.78 -9.38 -3.41
CA LEU A 83 -8.78 -8.01 -2.90
C LEU A 83 -8.93 -8.02 -1.39
N VAL A 84 -8.01 -7.39 -0.67
CA VAL A 84 -7.96 -7.37 0.79
C VAL A 84 -7.96 -5.93 1.28
N LEU A 85 -8.84 -5.62 2.24
CA LEU A 85 -8.93 -4.32 2.89
C LEU A 85 -8.24 -4.41 4.25
N VAL A 86 -7.22 -3.56 4.48
CA VAL A 86 -6.47 -3.52 5.74
C VAL A 86 -6.47 -2.08 6.27
N GLN A 87 -6.58 -1.88 7.58
CA GLN A 87 -6.42 -0.55 8.17
C GLN A 87 -4.94 -0.13 8.15
N ALA A 88 -4.64 1.09 7.73
CA ALA A 88 -3.29 1.66 7.77
C ALA A 88 -2.95 2.11 9.22
N ASP A 89 -2.70 1.13 10.09
CA ASP A 89 -2.44 1.35 11.52
C ASP A 89 -0.99 0.99 11.89
N PRO A 90 -0.19 1.93 12.40
CA PRO A 90 1.18 1.61 12.83
C PRO A 90 1.26 0.70 14.06
N GLN A 91 0.19 0.56 14.86
CA GLN A 91 0.17 -0.27 16.05
C GLN A 91 0.04 -1.77 15.73
N GLY A 92 -0.49 -2.10 14.56
CA GLY A 92 -0.60 -3.49 14.14
C GLY A 92 -1.37 -3.68 12.85
N MET A 93 -1.20 -4.86 12.26
CA MET A 93 -1.96 -5.27 11.09
C MET A 93 -3.39 -5.65 11.48
N LYS A 94 -4.37 -4.98 10.85
CA LYS A 94 -5.80 -5.24 11.03
C LYS A 94 -6.49 -5.39 9.67
N GLU A 95 -6.66 -6.63 9.25
CA GLU A 95 -7.49 -6.99 8.09
C GLU A 95 -8.96 -6.76 8.43
N LEU A 96 -9.67 -6.05 7.56
CA LEU A 96 -11.07 -5.66 7.76
C LEU A 96 -12.01 -6.51 6.92
N ASP A 97 -11.64 -6.79 5.68
CA ASP A 97 -12.44 -7.58 4.75
C ASP A 97 -11.60 -8.15 3.61
N LYS A 98 -12.15 -9.14 2.91
CA LYS A 98 -11.50 -9.81 1.78
C LYS A 98 -12.50 -10.41 0.78
N LEU A 99 -12.18 -10.26 -0.50
CA LEU A 99 -12.99 -10.74 -1.61
C LEU A 99 -12.11 -11.44 -2.66
N ALA A 100 -12.52 -12.62 -3.14
CA ALA A 100 -11.93 -13.21 -4.34
C ALA A 100 -12.50 -12.50 -5.58
N VAL A 101 -11.65 -11.91 -6.42
CA VAL A 101 -12.08 -11.05 -7.54
C VAL A 101 -11.78 -11.68 -8.89
N ILE A 102 -10.53 -12.07 -9.12
CA ILE A 102 -10.07 -12.75 -10.33
C ILE A 102 -9.27 -14.00 -9.94
N GLY A 103 -9.22 -14.99 -10.83
CA GLY A 103 -8.40 -16.18 -10.63
C GLY A 103 -6.93 -15.93 -10.97
N ASP A 104 -6.07 -16.91 -10.66
CA ASP A 104 -4.68 -16.99 -11.11
C ASP A 104 -3.76 -15.81 -10.69
N VAL A 105 -2.52 -15.82 -11.20
CA VAL A 105 -1.43 -14.94 -10.83
C VAL A 105 -1.73 -13.50 -11.23
N THR A 106 -1.88 -12.65 -10.22
CA THR A 106 -2.21 -11.22 -10.35
C THR A 106 -1.08 -10.36 -9.83
N TRP A 107 -0.25 -9.82 -10.73
CA TRP A 107 0.86 -8.92 -10.38
C TRP A 107 0.61 -7.47 -10.84
N ASN A 108 -0.52 -7.20 -11.49
CA ASN A 108 -0.82 -5.90 -12.09
C ASN A 108 -1.40 -4.92 -11.08
N THR A 109 -0.93 -3.67 -11.12
CA THR A 109 -1.45 -2.59 -10.28
C THR A 109 -2.92 -2.34 -10.58
N ALA A 110 -3.76 -2.32 -9.54
CA ALA A 110 -5.16 -1.95 -9.67
C ALA A 110 -5.31 -0.45 -9.99
N ALA A 111 -6.39 -0.10 -10.70
CA ALA A 111 -6.74 1.29 -10.95
C ALA A 111 -8.05 1.63 -10.23
N LEU A 112 -8.05 2.71 -9.45
CA LEU A 112 -9.22 3.18 -8.71
C LEU A 112 -9.70 4.51 -9.29
N SER A 113 -10.99 4.60 -9.61
CA SER A 113 -11.65 5.84 -10.02
C SER A 113 -13.06 5.90 -9.46
N GLY A 114 -13.33 6.89 -8.59
CA GLY A 114 -14.60 6.98 -7.88
C GLY A 114 -14.88 5.72 -7.07
N ASP A 115 -16.01 5.07 -7.38
CA ASP A 115 -16.47 3.81 -6.78
C ASP A 115 -16.00 2.56 -7.53
N ARG A 116 -15.13 2.69 -8.54
CA ARG A 116 -14.72 1.57 -9.41
C ARG A 116 -13.26 1.22 -9.21
N LEU A 117 -13.02 0.00 -8.76
CA LEU A 117 -11.70 -0.61 -8.73
C LEU A 117 -11.56 -1.61 -9.88
N LEU A 118 -10.62 -1.34 -10.78
CA LEU A 118 -10.27 -2.23 -11.88
C LEU A 118 -9.07 -3.10 -11.48
N MET A 119 -9.26 -4.41 -11.56
CA MET A 119 -8.24 -5.44 -11.36
C MET A 119 -8.11 -6.26 -12.63
N ARG A 120 -6.93 -6.80 -12.89
CA ARG A 120 -6.70 -7.73 -14.03
C ARG A 120 -5.52 -8.64 -13.78
N ASN A 121 -5.51 -9.76 -14.48
CA ASN A 121 -4.35 -10.64 -14.63
C ASN A 121 -3.94 -10.69 -16.12
N ALA A 122 -3.33 -11.79 -16.57
CA ALA A 122 -2.96 -11.99 -17.97
C ALA A 122 -4.13 -12.40 -18.89
N GLU A 123 -5.24 -12.89 -18.34
CA GLU A 123 -6.35 -13.51 -19.07
C GLU A 123 -7.65 -12.73 -18.97
N GLU A 124 -7.92 -12.09 -17.83
CA GLU A 124 -9.18 -11.44 -17.52
C GLU A 124 -9.01 -10.13 -16.74
N ALA A 125 -10.10 -9.35 -16.70
CA ALA A 125 -10.21 -8.13 -15.91
C ALA A 125 -11.58 -8.08 -15.23
N ALA A 126 -11.60 -7.52 -14.03
CA ALA A 126 -12.80 -7.32 -13.23
C ALA A 126 -12.92 -5.86 -12.77
N CYS A 127 -14.16 -5.40 -12.67
CA CYS A 127 -14.50 -4.12 -12.05
C CYS A 127 -15.27 -4.39 -10.76
N VAL A 128 -14.66 -4.06 -9.62
CA VAL A 128 -15.30 -4.13 -8.31
C VAL A 128 -15.92 -2.78 -7.99
N LEU A 129 -17.19 -2.76 -7.63
CA LEU A 129 -17.85 -1.56 -7.10
C LEU A 129 -17.58 -1.47 -5.60
N LEU A 130 -16.96 -0.36 -5.18
CA LEU A 130 -16.65 -0.08 -3.79
C LEU A 130 -17.70 0.86 -3.19
N PRO A 131 -18.12 0.63 -1.93
CA PRO A 131 -19.01 1.55 -1.26
C PRO A 131 -18.32 2.92 -1.09
N LEU A 132 -19.02 3.99 -1.46
CA LEU A 132 -18.56 5.35 -1.19
C LEU A 132 -18.86 5.71 0.25
N ARG A 133 -17.85 6.24 0.96
CA ARG A 133 -18.08 6.85 2.27
C ARG A 133 -18.96 8.07 2.05
N THR A 134 -20.18 8.05 2.59
CA THR A 134 -21.00 9.27 2.65
C THR A 134 -20.30 10.20 3.63
N LEU A 135 -19.82 11.34 3.16
CA LEU A 135 -19.35 12.38 4.05
C LEU A 135 -20.57 12.89 4.81
N ALA A 136 -20.51 12.90 6.13
CA ALA A 136 -21.49 13.63 6.91
C ALA A 136 -21.40 15.09 6.45
N THR A 137 -22.51 15.65 5.95
CA THR A 137 -22.59 17.08 5.72
C THR A 137 -22.47 17.74 7.09
N GLU A 138 -21.39 18.48 7.32
CA GLU A 138 -21.31 19.40 8.45
C GLU A 138 -22.50 20.37 8.29
N ASN A 139 -23.46 20.29 9.21
CA ASN A 139 -24.51 21.30 9.32
C ASN A 139 -23.85 22.57 9.87
N GLU A 140 -24.14 23.70 9.22
CA GLU A 140 -23.77 25.07 9.61
C GLU A 140 -24.09 25.41 11.08
#